data_AF-A0A842TA79-F1
#
_entry.id   AF-A0A842TA79-F1
#
_cell.length_a   1.000
_cell.length_b   1.000
_cell.length_c   1.000
_cell.angle_alpha   90.00
_cell.angle_beta   90.00
_cell.angle_gamma   90.00
#
_symmetry.space_group_name_H-M   'P 1'
#
loop_
_entity.id
_entity.type
_entity.pdbx_description
1 polymer ?
#
loop_
_entity_poly.entity_id
_entity_poly.type
_entity_poly.pdbx_seq_one_letter_code
_entity_poly.pdbx_strand_id
1 'polypeptide(L)' 'MRILIVVGGIAGLTLNALLCQREYRPLIIEKTQEYGGLGGSLGLCNARIENLRKLRNILIKHLSAERF' A
#
# COMPACT_ATOMS: atom_id res chain seq x y z
N MET A 1 7.90 -1.16 17.57
CA MET A 1 8.81 -1.74 16.55
C MET A 1 8.96 -0.75 15.41
N ARG A 2 10.15 -0.55 14.82
CA ARG A 2 10.37 0.38 13.70
C ARG A 2 10.57 -0.42 12.41
N ILE A 3 9.85 -0.07 11.35
CA ILE A 3 9.86 -0.80 10.08
C ILE A 3 10.26 0.18 8.96
N LEU A 4 11.25 -0.20 8.17
CA LEU A 4 11.73 0.54 7.01
C LEU A 4 11.44 -0.25 5.73
N ILE A 5 10.80 0.38 4.76
CA ILE A 5 10.50 -0.19 3.45
C ILE A 5 11.34 0.58 2.41
N VAL A 6 12.31 -0.09 1.78
CA VAL A 6 13.31 0.53 0.88
C VAL A 6 12.87 0.51 -0.60
N VAL A 7 11.62 0.15 -0.86
CA VAL A 7 11.02 0.06 -2.20
C VAL A 7 9.58 0.55 -2.11
N GLY A 8 9.19 1.54 -2.89
CA GLY A 8 7.83 2.08 -3.02
C GLY A 8 7.11 1.62 -4.30
N GLY A 9 7.61 0.60 -4.99
CA GLY A 9 6.83 -0.13 -5.99
C GLY A 9 5.55 -0.77 -5.39
N ILE A 10 4.72 -1.37 -6.23
CA ILE A 10 3.39 -1.92 -5.85
C ILE A 10 3.47 -2.83 -4.61
N ALA A 11 4.48 -3.71 -4.52
CA ALA A 11 4.66 -4.60 -3.37
C ALA A 11 4.97 -3.83 -2.07
N GLY A 12 5.82 -2.81 -2.16
CA GLY A 12 6.21 -1.99 -1.01
C GLY A 12 5.07 -1.11 -0.50
N LEU A 13 4.30 -0.49 -1.40
CA LEU A 13 3.10 0.26 -1.02
C LEU A 13 2.01 -0.65 -0.43
N THR A 14 1.85 -1.85 -0.99
CA THR A 14 0.90 -2.84 -0.45
C THR A 14 1.30 -3.26 0.96
N LEU A 15 2.59 -3.53 1.19
CA LEU A 15 3.11 -3.87 2.52
C LEU A 15 2.95 -2.70 3.50
N ASN A 16 3.27 -1.48 3.08
CA ASN A 16 3.07 -0.28 3.90
C ASN A 16 1.62 -0.17 4.36
N ALA A 17 0.68 -0.31 3.44
CA ALA A 17 -0.74 -0.19 3.75
C ALA A 17 -1.22 -1.31 4.72
N LEU A 18 -0.74 -2.55 4.55
CA LEU A 18 -1.03 -3.67 5.47
C LEU A 18 -0.43 -3.47 6.87
N LEU A 19 0.71 -2.79 6.97
CA LEU A 19 1.36 -2.48 8.24
C LEU A 19 0.69 -1.31 8.94
N CYS A 20 0.32 -0.26 8.21
CA CYS A 20 -0.48 0.84 8.75
C CYS A 20 -1.82 0.34 9.31
N GLN A 21 -2.46 -0.65 8.67
CA GLN A 21 -3.68 -1.30 9.18
C GLN A 21 -3.50 -2.00 10.53
N ARG A 22 -2.27 -2.37 10.88
CA ARG A 22 -1.92 -2.98 12.17
C ARG A 22 -1.28 -1.97 13.12
N GLU A 23 -1.53 -0.68 12.90
CA GLU A 23 -1.06 0.44 13.73
C GLU A 23 0.47 0.62 13.76
N TYR A 24 1.18 -0.03 12.84
CA TYR A 24 2.59 0.28 12.62
C TYR A 24 2.71 1.59 11.84
N ARG A 25 3.85 2.27 12.00
CA ARG A 25 4.21 3.48 11.25
C ARG A 25 5.48 3.23 10.46
N PRO A 26 5.41 2.57 9.29
CA PRO A 26 6.58 2.29 8.47
C PRO A 26 7.10 3.58 7.85
N LEU A 27 8.42 3.67 7.68
CA LEU A 27 9.04 4.69 6.83
C LEU A 27 9.26 4.07 5.45
N ILE A 28 8.83 4.75 4.38
CA ILE A 28 9.11 4.34 3.01
C ILE A 28 10.23 5.21 2.46
N ILE A 29 11.22 4.57 1.84
CA ILE A 29 12.26 5.22 1.04
C ILE A 29 12.16 4.65 -0.37
N GLU A 30 12.00 5.52 -1.36
CA GLU A 30 12.01 5.20 -2.78
C GLU A 30 13.16 5.98 -3.41
N LYS A 31 13.95 5.34 -4.26
CA LYS A 31 15.11 5.97 -4.92
C LYS A 31 14.67 7.01 -5.97
N THR A 32 13.51 6.77 -6.58
CA THR A 32 12.97 7.58 -7.67
C THR A 32 11.95 8.58 -7.13
N GLN A 33 12.03 9.83 -7.57
CA GLN A 33 11.07 10.87 -7.15
C GLN A 33 9.68 10.72 -7.80
N GLU A 34 9.57 9.95 -8.89
CA GLU A 34 8.33 9.82 -9.66
C GLU A 34 7.99 8.35 -9.95
N TYR A 35 6.71 8.02 -9.78
CA TYR A 35 6.12 6.77 -10.24
C TYR A 35 5.60 6.99 -11.67
N GLY A 36 6.25 6.41 -12.69
CA GLY A 36 5.76 6.54 -14.07
C GLY A 36 6.70 6.22 -15.21
N GLY A 37 8.02 6.07 -14.97
CA GLY A 37 9.00 5.96 -16.04
C GLY A 37 9.02 4.63 -16.84
N LEU A 38 8.42 3.56 -16.32
CA LEU A 38 8.41 2.23 -16.94
C LEU A 38 6.99 1.68 -17.00
N GLY A 39 6.24 2.09 -18.02
CA GLY A 39 4.88 1.61 -18.27
C GLY A 39 4.90 0.14 -18.71
N GLY A 40 4.42 -0.75 -17.83
CA GLY A 40 4.27 -2.17 -18.13
C GLY A 40 2.96 -2.70 -17.52
N SER A 41 2.32 -3.65 -18.21
CA SER A 41 1.12 -4.31 -17.70
C SER A 41 1.53 -5.36 -16.66
N LEU A 42 1.01 -5.23 -15.44
CA LEU A 42 1.18 -6.22 -14.37
C LEU A 42 -0.14 -6.95 -14.13
N GLY A 43 -0.13 -8.27 -14.34
CA GLY A 43 -1.27 -9.14 -14.04
C GLY A 43 -1.35 -9.48 -12.56
N LEU A 44 -2.50 -9.21 -11.94
CA LEU A 44 -2.83 -9.67 -10.59
C LEU A 44 -3.66 -10.95 -10.67
N CYS A 45 -3.27 -11.97 -9.90
CA CYS A 45 -4.07 -13.19 -9.77
C CYS A 45 -5.25 -12.97 -8.81
N ASN A 46 -6.30 -13.78 -8.94
CA ASN A 46 -7.58 -13.60 -8.23
C ASN A 46 -7.44 -13.50 -6.70
N ALA A 47 -6.56 -14.29 -6.08
CA ALA A 47 -6.29 -14.21 -4.65
C ALA A 47 -5.70 -12.85 -4.22
N ARG A 48 -4.89 -12.22 -5.07
CA ARG A 48 -4.34 -10.87 -4.83
C ARG A 48 -5.38 -9.77 -4.99
N ILE A 49 -6.35 -9.94 -5.90
CA ILE A 49 -7.46 -9.00 -6.09
C ILE A 49 -8.37 -8.95 -4.86
N GLU A 50 -8.69 -10.10 -4.26
CA GLU A 50 -9.51 -10.14 -3.05
C GLU A 50 -8.84 -9.43 -1.87
N ASN A 51 -7.53 -9.63 -1.70
CA ASN A 51 -6.77 -8.93 -0.66
C ASN A 51 -6.72 -7.42 -0.89
N LEU A 52 -6.56 -6.96 -2.12
CA LEU A 52 -6.63 -5.53 -2.47
C LEU A 52 -8.04 -4.95 -2.25
N ARG A 53 -9.09 -5.72 -2.55
CA ARG A 53 -10.48 -5.30 -2.33
C ARG A 53 -10.78 -5.12 -0.84
N LYS A 54 -10.31 -6.03 0.01
CA LYS A 54 -10.37 -5.87 1.48
C LYS A 54 -9.64 -4.61 1.93
N LEU A 55 -8.46 -4.37 1.37
CA LEU A 55 -7.64 -3.18 1.64
C LEU A 55 -8.39 -1.88 1.31
N ARG A 56 -9.04 -1.81 0.14
CA ARG A 56 -9.86 -0.67 -0.29
C ARG A 56 -11.03 -0.40 0.67
N ASN A 57 -11.79 -1.43 1.02
CA ASN A 57 -12.98 -1.28 1.86
C ASN A 57 -12.63 -0.81 3.28
N ILE A 58 -11.45 -1.19 3.79
CA ILE A 58 -10.94 -0.73 5.09
C ILE A 58 -10.49 0.73 5.00
N LEU A 59 -9.79 1.13 3.94
CA LEU A 59 -9.37 2.52 3.70
C LEU A 59 -10.57 3.48 3.62
N ILE A 60 -11.65 3.07 2.92
CA ILE A 60 -12.90 3.85 2.86
C ILE A 60 -13.50 4.01 4.26
N LYS A 61 -13.54 2.94 5.06
CA LYS A 61 -14.04 3.01 6.45
C LYS A 61 -13.21 3.94 7.32
N HIS A 62 -11.89 3.92 7.19
CA HIS A 62 -10.99 4.77 7.97
C HIS A 62 -11.14 6.26 7.58
N LEU A 63 -11.20 6.57 6.28
CA LEU A 63 -11.44 7.93 5.78
C LEU A 63 -12.84 8.46 6.12
N SER A 64 -13.85 7.58 6.22
CA SER A 64 -15.18 7.96 6.71
C SER A 64 -15.22 8.17 8.22
N ALA A 65 -14.35 7.54 9.01
CA ALA A 65 -14.27 7.71 10.45
C ALA A 65 -13.58 9.03 10.86
N GLU A 66 -12.70 9.58 10.01
CA GLU A 66 -12.05 10.89 10.23
C GLU A 66 -12.91 12.10 9.80
N ARG A 67 -14.13 11.88 9.28
CA ARG A 67 -15.05 12.95 8.82
C ARG A 67 -16.10 13.40 9.85
N PHE A 68 -15.99 12.99 11.12
CA PHE A 68 -16.85 13.45 12.22
C PHE A 68 -16.03 13.89 13.42
#